data_AF-A0A7X0IU51-F1
#
_entry.id   AF-A0A7X0IU51-F1
#
_cell.length_a   1.000
_cell.length_b   1.000
_cell.length_c   1.000
_cell.angle_alpha   90.00
_cell.angle_beta   90.00
_cell.angle_gamma   90.00
#
_symmetry.space_group_name_H-M   'P 1'
#
loop_
_entity.id
_entity.type
_entity.pdbx_description
1 polymer ?
#
loop_
_entity_poly.entity_id
_entity_poly.type
_entity_poly.pdbx_seq_one_letter_code
_entity_poly.pdbx_strand_id
1 'polypeptide(L)'
;MPVKKNSASDVFQRKISDFCDLRLAPLLQPRSFENLKGFMIGLIVFQSRPPLRAGRVDFQEIATLCGMDAEMSPELKRAAQPGFDAILRWLGATKTKTTSITPIASKSPLRVVGKTTMGRQPERRSIAS
;
A
#
# COMPACT_ATOMS: atom_id res chain seq x y z
N MET A 1 4.23 -34.70 -2.02
CA MET A 1 5.33 -33.77 -1.67
C MET A 1 4.79 -32.72 -0.71
N PRO A 2 5.42 -32.47 0.45
CA PRO A 2 4.92 -31.45 1.37
C PRO A 2 5.31 -30.07 0.82
N VAL A 3 4.33 -29.34 0.30
CA VAL A 3 4.49 -27.91 0.00
C VAL A 3 4.88 -27.21 1.31
N LYS A 4 6.11 -26.68 1.37
CA LYS A 4 6.55 -25.81 2.46
C LYS A 4 5.55 -24.66 2.57
N LYS A 5 4.73 -24.69 3.62
CA LYS A 5 3.88 -23.56 4.00
C LYS A 5 4.82 -22.39 4.30
N ASN A 6 4.93 -21.47 3.36
CA ASN A 6 5.68 -20.25 3.56
C ASN A 6 4.82 -19.39 4.49
N SER A 7 5.07 -19.48 5.81
CA SER A 7 4.22 -18.85 6.84
C SER A 7 3.95 -17.37 6.59
N ALA A 8 4.85 -16.68 5.87
CA ALA A 8 4.66 -15.30 5.45
C ALA A 8 3.56 -15.10 4.37
N SER A 9 3.38 -16.03 3.43
CA SER A 9 2.26 -15.98 2.47
C SER A 9 0.95 -16.33 3.15
N ASP A 10 0.90 -17.31 4.04
CA ASP A 10 -0.31 -17.66 4.79
C ASP A 10 -0.81 -16.48 5.65
N VAL A 11 0.12 -15.81 6.36
CA VAL A 11 -0.21 -14.61 7.15
C VAL A 11 -0.69 -13.46 6.25
N PHE A 12 -0.07 -13.28 5.09
CA PHE A 12 -0.48 -12.22 4.16
C PHE A 12 -1.84 -12.50 3.51
N GLN A 13 -2.12 -13.75 3.13
CA GLN A 13 -3.44 -14.17 2.65
C GLN A 13 -4.53 -13.88 3.68
N ARG A 14 -4.31 -14.20 4.96
CA ARG A 14 -5.27 -13.87 6.03
C ARG A 14 -5.54 -12.36 6.12
N LYS A 15 -4.48 -11.55 6.10
CA LYS A 15 -4.61 -10.08 6.11
C LYS A 15 -5.42 -9.55 4.92
N ILE A 16 -5.22 -10.12 3.72
CA ILE A 16 -5.99 -9.75 2.54
C ILE A 16 -7.43 -10.24 2.65
N SER A 17 -7.67 -11.43 3.19
CA SER A 17 -9.02 -11.92 3.48
C SER A 17 -9.76 -10.97 4.42
N ASP A 18 -9.18 -10.67 5.59
CA ASP A 18 -9.78 -9.75 6.58
C ASP A 18 -10.05 -8.38 5.98
N PHE A 19 -9.13 -7.89 5.14
CA PHE A 19 -9.32 -6.64 4.41
C PHE A 19 -10.53 -6.70 3.48
N CYS A 20 -10.67 -7.77 2.68
CA CYS A 20 -11.82 -7.96 1.80
C CYS A 20 -13.12 -7.98 2.61
N ASP A 21 -13.17 -8.76 3.70
CA ASP A 21 -14.34 -8.89 4.57
C ASP A 21 -14.77 -7.53 5.15
N LEU A 22 -13.81 -6.70 5.58
CA LEU A 22 -14.10 -5.40 6.20
C LEU A 22 -14.42 -4.28 5.20
N ARG A 23 -13.82 -4.30 4.01
CA ARG A 23 -13.85 -3.15 3.07
C ARG A 23 -14.66 -3.40 1.80
N LEU A 24 -14.74 -4.65 1.34
CA LEU A 24 -15.33 -4.99 0.05
C LEU A 24 -16.68 -5.69 0.22
N ALA A 25 -16.86 -6.49 1.27
CA ALA A 25 -18.13 -7.18 1.53
C ALA A 25 -19.34 -6.22 1.61
N PRO A 26 -19.25 -5.02 2.21
CA PRO A 26 -20.39 -4.08 2.25
C PRO A 26 -20.75 -3.45 0.90
N LEU A 27 -19.86 -3.54 -0.09
CA LEU A 27 -19.97 -2.83 -1.38
C LEU A 27 -20.35 -3.74 -2.55
N LEU A 28 -20.42 -5.05 -2.32
CA LEU A 28 -20.55 -6.06 -3.36
C LEU A 28 -21.66 -7.06 -3.04
N GLN A 29 -22.30 -7.57 -4.08
CA GLN A 29 -23.10 -8.78 -3.93
C GLN A 29 -22.23 -9.97 -3.50
N PRO A 30 -22.79 -10.95 -2.75
CA PRO A 30 -22.01 -12.08 -2.24
C PRO A 30 -21.19 -12.83 -3.30
N ARG A 31 -21.77 -13.02 -4.50
CA ARG A 31 -21.08 -13.69 -5.61
C ARG A 31 -19.86 -12.90 -6.09
N SER A 32 -20.03 -11.61 -6.30
CA SER A 32 -18.96 -10.72 -6.78
C SER A 32 -17.90 -10.53 -5.71
N PHE A 33 -18.29 -10.46 -4.44
CA PHE A 33 -17.39 -10.47 -3.31
C PHE A 33 -16.46 -11.69 -3.32
N GLU A 34 -17.03 -12.90 -3.42
CA GLU A 34 -16.26 -14.15 -3.47
C GLU A 34 -15.32 -14.20 -4.68
N ASN A 35 -15.79 -13.75 -5.85
CA ASN A 35 -14.95 -13.67 -7.06
C ASN A 35 -13.76 -12.73 -6.87
N LEU A 36 -13.98 -11.52 -6.33
CA LEU A 36 -12.91 -10.53 -6.12
C LEU A 36 -11.93 -10.98 -5.05
N LYS A 37 -12.44 -11.49 -3.93
CA LYS A 37 -11.62 -12.04 -2.84
C LYS A 37 -10.78 -13.21 -3.34
N GLY A 38 -11.41 -14.15 -4.05
CA GLY A 38 -10.73 -15.27 -4.68
C GLY A 38 -9.63 -14.83 -5.65
N PHE A 39 -9.91 -13.82 -6.48
CA PHE A 39 -8.94 -13.22 -7.38
C PHE A 39 -7.73 -12.65 -6.62
N MET A 40 -7.95 -11.81 -5.60
CA MET A 40 -6.89 -11.22 -4.80
C MET A 40 -6.03 -12.27 -4.07
N ILE A 41 -6.66 -13.32 -3.52
CA ILE A 41 -5.94 -14.43 -2.90
C ILE A 41 -5.15 -15.22 -3.95
N GLY A 42 -5.71 -15.45 -5.14
CA GLY A 42 -5.04 -16.09 -6.26
C GLY A 42 -3.74 -15.37 -6.65
N LEU A 43 -3.75 -14.03 -6.71
CA LEU A 43 -2.54 -13.23 -6.97
C LEU A 43 -1.41 -13.53 -5.97
N ILE A 44 -1.75 -13.76 -4.70
CA ILE A 44 -0.78 -14.07 -3.63
C ILE A 44 -0.26 -15.49 -3.78
N VAL A 45 -1.16 -16.46 -4.00
CA VAL A 45 -0.82 -17.89 -4.14
C VAL A 45 0.10 -18.11 -5.33
N PHE A 46 -0.24 -17.52 -6.48
CA PHE A 46 0.52 -17.66 -7.73
C PHE A 46 1.64 -16.62 -7.86
N GLN A 47 1.81 -15.74 -6.86
CA GLN A 47 2.76 -14.63 -6.88
C GLN A 47 2.72 -13.81 -8.18
N SER A 48 1.51 -13.60 -8.71
CA SER A 48 1.25 -12.93 -9.98
C SER A 48 0.81 -11.47 -9.75
N ARG A 49 1.07 -10.61 -10.73
CA ARG A 49 0.65 -9.20 -10.68
C ARG A 49 -0.79 -9.07 -11.16
N PRO A 50 -1.59 -8.17 -10.58
CA PRO A 50 -2.88 -7.82 -11.17
C PRO A 50 -2.69 -7.20 -12.57
N PRO A 51 -3.72 -7.21 -13.43
CA PRO A 51 -3.73 -6.44 -14.67
C PRO A 51 -3.35 -4.98 -14.43
N LEU A 52 -2.42 -4.47 -15.24
CA LEU A 52 -1.95 -3.08 -15.14
C LEU A 52 -2.17 -2.35 -16.46
N ARG A 53 -2.70 -1.13 -16.37
CA ARG A 53 -2.83 -0.18 -17.49
C ARG A 53 -2.13 1.10 -17.12
N ALA A 54 -1.14 1.50 -17.93
CA ALA A 54 -0.27 2.66 -17.66
C ALA A 54 0.34 2.66 -16.24
N GLY A 55 0.76 1.48 -15.76
CA GLY A 55 1.39 1.30 -14.45
C GLY A 55 0.44 1.36 -13.25
N ARG A 56 -0.87 1.50 -13.46
CA ARG A 56 -1.90 1.44 -12.41
C ARG A 56 -2.75 0.18 -12.56
N VAL A 57 -3.42 -0.20 -11.48
CA VAL A 57 -4.37 -1.31 -11.47
C VAL A 57 -5.46 -1.08 -12.52
N ASP A 58 -5.59 -2.02 -13.45
CA ASP A 58 -6.62 -1.99 -14.48
C ASP A 58 -7.92 -2.58 -13.92
N PHE A 59 -8.70 -1.72 -13.27
CA PHE A 59 -9.98 -2.13 -12.68
C PHE A 59 -11.00 -2.57 -13.73
N GLN A 60 -10.88 -2.16 -14.99
CA GLN A 60 -11.79 -2.62 -16.03
C GLN A 60 -11.51 -4.08 -16.35
N GLU A 61 -10.25 -4.43 -16.58
CA GLU A 61 -9.85 -5.82 -16.84
C GLU A 61 -10.18 -6.73 -15.65
N ILE A 62 -9.96 -6.25 -14.41
CA ILE A 62 -10.32 -7.00 -13.20
C ILE A 62 -11.82 -7.26 -13.14
N ALA A 63 -12.65 -6.27 -13.48
CA ALA A 63 -14.09 -6.43 -13.47
C ALA A 63 -14.53 -7.51 -14.47
N THR A 64 -13.96 -7.50 -15.67
CA THR A 64 -14.21 -8.52 -16.70
C THR A 64 -13.75 -9.91 -16.25
N LEU A 65 -12.55 -10.04 -15.68
CA LEU A 65 -12.03 -11.31 -15.17
C LEU A 65 -12.85 -11.87 -14.00
N CYS A 66 -13.42 -11.00 -13.18
CA CYS A 66 -14.24 -11.38 -12.04
C CYS A 66 -15.75 -11.45 -12.35
N GLY A 67 -16.16 -11.11 -13.58
CA GLY A 67 -17.57 -11.08 -14.01
C GLY A 67 -18.43 -10.07 -13.26
N MET A 68 -17.88 -8.90 -12.94
CA MET A 68 -18.52 -7.87 -12.10
C MET A 68 -18.52 -6.47 -12.75
N ASP A 69 -18.48 -6.38 -14.08
CA ASP A 69 -18.42 -5.11 -14.82
C ASP A 69 -19.50 -4.10 -14.38
N ALA A 70 -20.70 -4.58 -14.05
CA ALA A 70 -21.81 -3.74 -13.58
C ALA A 70 -21.64 -3.20 -12.14
N GLU A 71 -20.83 -3.84 -11.30
CA GLU A 71 -20.63 -3.48 -9.89
C GLU A 71 -19.36 -2.64 -9.67
N MET A 72 -18.60 -2.36 -10.75
CA MET A 72 -17.30 -1.70 -10.65
C MET A 72 -17.40 -0.17 -10.46
N SER A 73 -17.93 0.23 -9.30
CA SER A 73 -18.17 1.61 -8.92
C SER A 73 -16.88 2.35 -8.53
N PRO A 74 -16.86 3.71 -8.59
CA PRO A 74 -15.72 4.50 -8.10
C PRO A 74 -15.43 4.27 -6.61
N GLU A 75 -16.45 4.04 -5.80
CA GLU A 75 -16.31 3.74 -4.37
C GLU A 75 -15.61 2.40 -4.16
N LEU A 76 -16.02 1.37 -4.88
CA LEU A 76 -15.38 0.05 -4.83
C LEU A 76 -13.92 0.12 -5.28
N LYS A 77 -13.62 0.84 -6.38
CA LYS A 77 -12.25 1.05 -6.85
C LYS A 77 -11.38 1.69 -5.77
N ARG A 78 -11.88 2.72 -5.08
CA ARG A 78 -11.18 3.38 -3.98
C ARG A 78 -11.00 2.47 -2.77
N ALA A 79 -12.01 1.66 -2.45
CA ALA A 79 -11.96 0.70 -1.34
C ALA A 79 -10.97 -0.44 -1.61
N ALA A 80 -10.88 -0.92 -2.86
CA ALA A 80 -10.03 -2.04 -3.26
C ALA A 80 -8.57 -1.66 -3.54
N GLN A 81 -8.31 -0.41 -3.97
CA GLN A 81 -6.96 0.08 -4.31
C GLN A 81 -5.89 -0.23 -3.24
N PRO A 82 -6.11 0.01 -1.93
CA PRO A 82 -5.11 -0.30 -0.90
C PRO A 82 -4.74 -1.79 -0.83
N GLY A 83 -5.69 -2.68 -1.14
CA GLY A 83 -5.45 -4.12 -1.16
C GLY A 83 -4.55 -4.51 -2.33
N PHE A 84 -4.79 -3.97 -3.53
CA PHE A 84 -3.92 -4.20 -4.69
C PHE A 84 -2.53 -3.60 -4.52
N ASP A 85 -2.42 -2.40 -3.92
CA ASP A 85 -1.14 -1.78 -3.61
C ASP A 85 -0.33 -2.61 -2.61
N ALA A 86 -1.00 -3.18 -1.59
CA ALA A 86 -0.37 -4.09 -0.65
C ALA A 86 0.15 -5.37 -1.33
N ILE A 87 -0.62 -5.95 -2.25
CA ILE A 87 -0.21 -7.12 -3.04
C ILE A 87 1.00 -6.78 -3.90
N LEU A 88 0.95 -5.69 -4.68
CA LEU A 88 2.07 -5.26 -5.52
C LEU A 88 3.35 -5.04 -4.70
N ARG A 89 3.23 -4.42 -3.52
CA ARG A 89 4.35 -4.23 -2.59
C ARG A 89 4.88 -5.55 -2.05
N TRP A 90 4.00 -6.47 -1.68
CA TRP A 90 4.39 -7.79 -1.19
C TRP A 90 5.15 -8.59 -2.26
N LEU A 91 4.68 -8.56 -3.52
CA LEU A 91 5.34 -9.17 -4.67
C LEU A 91 6.71 -8.55 -4.98
N GLY A 92 6.89 -7.26 -4.70
CA GLY A 92 8.20 -6.61 -4.76
C GLY A 92 9.12 -7.06 -3.63
N ALA A 93 8.62 -7.08 -2.40
CA ALA A 93 9.38 -7.47 -1.21
C ALA A 93 9.83 -8.93 -1.22
N THR A 94 9.09 -9.84 -1.88
CA THR A 94 9.51 -11.23 -2.05
C THR A 94 10.68 -11.39 -3.03
N LYS A 95 10.76 -10.53 -4.07
CA LYS A 95 11.86 -10.55 -5.05
C LYS A 95 13.16 -9.97 -4.50
N THR A 96 13.08 -9.04 -3.53
CA THR A 96 14.25 -8.39 -2.93
C THR A 96 14.80 -9.12 -1.69
N LYS A 97 14.40 -10.37 -1.42
CA LYS A 97 14.97 -11.18 -0.30
C LYS A 97 16.40 -11.69 -0.56
N THR A 98 17.16 -11.01 -1.42
CA THR A 98 18.61 -11.02 -1.42
C THR A 98 19.05 -9.56 -1.28
N THR A 99 19.54 -9.23 -0.08
CA THR A 99 20.27 -8.01 0.27
C THR A 99 19.45 -6.74 0.64
N SER A 100 19.74 -6.32 1.87
CA SER A 100 19.63 -4.98 2.46
C SER A 100 18.37 -4.63 3.24
N ILE A 101 18.56 -4.65 4.55
CA ILE A 101 17.71 -4.06 5.56
C ILE A 101 18.08 -2.57 5.62
N THR A 102 17.21 -1.68 5.18
CA THR A 102 17.30 -0.26 5.55
C THR A 102 15.91 0.25 5.95
N PRO A 103 15.68 0.57 7.24
CA PRO A 103 14.46 1.26 7.65
C PRO A 103 14.57 2.75 7.28
N ILE A 104 13.76 3.20 6.31
CA ILE A 104 13.48 4.63 6.09
C ILE A 104 12.51 5.07 7.20
N ALA A 105 13.05 5.73 8.22
CA ALA A 105 12.29 6.56 9.13
C ALA A 105 12.18 7.96 8.50
N SER A 106 11.08 8.21 7.80
CA SER A 106 10.71 9.56 7.37
C SER A 106 10.35 10.40 8.60
N LYS A 107 11.26 11.27 9.03
CA LYS A 107 10.93 12.43 9.86
C LYS A 107 11.15 13.67 9.02
N SER A 108 10.05 14.23 8.54
CA SER A 108 10.00 15.52 7.85
C SER A 108 10.50 16.63 8.78
N PRO A 109 11.39 17.55 8.35
CA PRO A 109 11.65 18.77 9.08
C PRO A 109 10.53 19.77 8.78
N LEU A 110 9.78 20.20 9.81
CA LEU A 110 8.90 21.36 9.71
C LEU A 110 9.76 22.61 9.47
N ARG A 111 9.66 23.16 8.27
CA ARG A 111 10.24 24.43 7.86
C ARG A 111 9.30 25.56 8.32
N VAL A 112 9.68 26.31 9.35
CA VAL A 112 9.09 27.62 9.61
C VAL A 112 10.15 28.68 9.32
N VAL A 113 9.96 29.31 8.16
CA VAL A 113 10.65 30.52 7.70
C VAL A 113 10.04 31.72 8.41
N GLY A 114 10.88 32.61 8.94
CA GLY A 114 10.43 33.84 9.61
C GLY A 114 11.51 34.90 9.82
N LYS A 115 11.97 35.51 8.71
CA LYS A 115 12.37 36.94 8.55
C LYS A 115 13.60 37.51 9.29
N THR A 116 14.62 37.83 8.47
CA THR A 116 15.37 39.11 8.32
C THR A 116 15.20 40.16 9.43
N THR A 117 16.21 40.89 9.93
CA THR A 117 17.25 41.66 9.23
C THR A 117 18.28 42.22 10.23
N MET A 118 19.57 42.15 9.88
CA MET A 118 20.68 43.13 10.09
C MET A 118 20.68 44.11 11.30
N GLY A 119 21.80 44.13 12.05
CA GLY A 119 22.40 45.40 12.50
C GLY A 119 23.17 45.43 13.84
N ARG A 120 24.49 45.64 13.73
CA ARG A 120 25.42 46.32 14.68
C ARG A 120 25.90 45.63 15.98
N GLN A 121 27.17 45.20 15.92
CA GLN A 121 28.23 45.45 16.92
C GLN A 121 28.41 46.99 17.15
N PRO A 122 29.18 47.53 18.14
CA PRO A 122 30.07 46.89 19.12
C PRO A 122 30.10 47.52 20.55
N GLU A 123 31.00 46.99 21.40
CA GLU A 123 31.86 47.71 22.36
C GLU A 123 31.53 47.74 23.87
N ARG A 124 32.48 47.16 24.64
CA ARG A 124 33.03 47.44 26.00
C ARG A 124 32.10 47.92 27.13
N ARG A 125 32.21 47.24 28.28
CA ARG A 125 32.97 47.78 29.43
C ARG A 125 33.30 46.73 30.50
N SER A 126 34.51 46.91 31.01
CA SER A 126 35.18 46.25 32.12
C SER A 126 34.59 46.60 33.50
N ILE A 127 34.75 45.66 34.44
CA ILE A 127 34.91 45.70 35.92
C ILE A 127 34.66 46.98 36.75
N ALA A 128 34.19 46.69 37.98
CA ALA A 128 34.43 47.34 39.29
C ALA A 128 33.44 48.39 39.81
N SER A 129 32.78 48.06 40.93
CA SER A 129 32.89 48.76 42.22
C SER A 129 32.45 47.82 43.35
#